data_AF-A0A8S2Q708-F1
#
_entry.id   AF-A0A8S2Q708-F1
#
_cell.length_a   1.000
_cell.length_b   1.000
_cell.length_c   1.000
_cell.angle_alpha   90.00
_cell.angle_beta   90.00
_cell.angle_gamma   90.00
#
_symmetry.space_group_name_H-M   'P 1'
#
loop_
_entity.id
_entity.type
_entity.pdbx_description
1 polymer ?
#
loop_
_entity_poly.entity_id
_entity_poly.type
_entity_poly.pdbx_seq_one_letter_code
_entity_poly.pdbx_strand_id
1 'polypeptide(L)'
;NIMPQIEELDNLPTPVRELFLSKNQQSNSKARLSRCEDDHDTNNHRSQVDVIFPGGAPATDEAVTRTCSSVSVGGKELLLETYIWRDFMPICPKDGTPMIAILKICTINSSPFPADVQADLAWIVYGTQAWAIHVLEERPRTCERTYLRVVGRDGPKWGPRISVDVIVQLRDVQGKTFLLPAYSQTVHCTE
;
A
#
# COMPACT_ATOMS: atom_id res chain seq x y z
N ASN A 1 3.25 24.42 -9.63
CA ASN A 1 4.27 23.38 -9.43
C ASN A 1 4.55 23.22 -7.96
N ILE A 2 3.82 22.34 -7.28
CA ILE A 2 4.21 21.84 -5.95
C ILE A 2 5.00 20.56 -6.26
N MET A 3 6.28 20.52 -5.92
CA MET A 3 7.10 19.32 -6.13
C MET A 3 6.72 18.25 -5.10
N PRO A 4 6.74 16.95 -5.45
CA PRO A 4 6.55 15.89 -4.48
C PRO A 4 7.61 15.99 -3.38
N GLN A 5 7.18 15.90 -2.13
CA GLN A 5 8.07 15.79 -0.98
C GLN A 5 8.62 14.36 -0.94
N ILE A 6 9.75 14.14 -1.62
CA ILE A 6 10.47 12.87 -1.58
C ILE A 6 11.53 12.98 -0.50
N GLU A 7 11.43 12.13 0.51
CA GLU A 7 12.38 11.99 1.59
C GLU A 7 13.19 10.71 1.38
N GLU A 8 14.47 10.74 1.73
CA GLU A 8 15.25 9.51 1.87
C GLU A 8 14.79 8.74 3.11
N LEU A 9 14.87 7.41 3.06
CA LEU A 9 14.47 6.52 4.16
C LEU A 9 15.14 6.89 5.50
N ASP A 10 16.37 7.41 5.46
CA ASP A 10 17.13 7.81 6.64
C ASP A 10 16.57 9.06 7.34
N ASN A 11 15.78 9.86 6.62
CA ASN A 11 15.14 11.07 7.12
C ASN A 11 13.70 10.83 7.61
N LEU A 12 13.16 9.61 7.47
CA LEU A 12 11.85 9.27 8.01
C LEU A 12 11.87 9.23 9.54
N PRO A 13 10.72 9.47 10.21
CA PRO A 13 10.59 9.27 11.64
C PRO A 13 11.08 7.87 12.05
N THR A 14 11.84 7.79 13.15
CA THR A 14 12.46 6.53 13.62
C THR A 14 11.49 5.34 13.66
N PRO A 15 10.24 5.47 14.16
CA PRO A 15 9.30 4.35 14.18
C PRO A 15 8.92 3.84 12.79
N VAL A 16 8.89 4.73 11.79
CA VAL A 16 8.62 4.37 10.39
C VAL A 16 9.83 3.64 9.80
N ARG A 17 11.04 4.19 10.01
CA ARG A 17 12.29 3.57 9.55
C ARG A 17 12.52 2.18 10.14
N GLU A 18 12.27 1.99 11.44
CA GLU A 18 12.41 0.69 12.10
C GLU A 18 11.43 -0.35 11.57
N LEU A 19 10.19 0.07 11.27
CA LEU A 19 9.19 -0.78 10.63
C LEU A 19 9.72 -1.38 9.31
N PHE A 20 10.40 -0.55 8.52
CA PHE A 20 11.03 -0.94 7.26
C PHE A 20 12.23 -1.86 7.44
N LEU A 21 13.14 -1.51 8.35
CA LEU A 21 14.33 -2.31 8.61
C LEU A 21 13.96 -3.70 9.14
N SER A 22 12.95 -3.80 10.01
CA SER A 22 12.43 -5.05 10.54
C SER A 22 11.89 -5.98 9.45
N LYS A 23 11.11 -5.43 8.50
CA LYS A 23 10.57 -6.19 7.36
C LYS A 23 11.69 -6.78 6.49
N ASN A 24 12.73 -5.99 6.21
CA ASN A 24 13.86 -6.44 5.38
C ASN A 24 14.69 -7.53 6.07
N GLN A 25 14.88 -7.45 7.40
CA GLN A 25 15.53 -8.53 8.16
C GLN A 25 14.72 -9.83 8.14
N GLN A 26 13.39 -9.74 8.21
CA GLN A 26 12.50 -10.91 8.19
C GLN A 26 12.38 -11.54 6.80
N SER A 27 12.54 -10.75 5.73
CA SER A 27 12.65 -11.27 4.36
C SER A 27 13.99 -12.01 4.15
N ASN A 28 15.08 -11.46 4.65
CA ASN A 28 16.42 -12.07 4.53
C ASN A 28 16.60 -13.35 5.35
N SER A 29 15.90 -13.50 6.48
CA SER A 29 15.92 -14.75 7.27
C SER A 29 15.14 -15.88 6.60
N LYS A 30 14.02 -15.59 5.92
CA LYS A 30 13.28 -16.57 5.12
C LYS A 30 14.05 -17.04 3.89
N ALA A 31 14.78 -16.15 3.22
CA ALA A 31 15.60 -16.51 2.06
C ALA A 31 16.82 -17.39 2.42
N ARG A 32 17.28 -17.37 3.68
CA ARG A 32 18.44 -18.14 4.14
C ARG A 32 18.10 -19.58 4.55
N LEU A 33 16.83 -19.88 4.77
CA LEU A 33 16.34 -21.23 5.13
C LEU A 33 15.91 -22.07 3.92
N SER A 34 15.93 -21.55 2.69
CA SER A 34 15.53 -22.27 1.47
C SER A 34 16.70 -22.83 0.65
N ARG A 35 17.88 -23.02 1.25
CA ARG A 35 19.07 -23.51 0.54
C ARG A 35 19.77 -24.63 1.32
N CYS A 36 19.10 -25.76 1.44
CA CYS A 36 19.68 -27.07 1.71
C CYS A 36 18.71 -28.09 1.10
N GLU A 37 19.14 -28.74 0.01
CA GLU A 37 18.72 -30.03 -0.56
C GLU A 37 18.77 -29.95 -2.10
N ASP A 38 20.00 -30.02 -2.62
CA ASP A 38 20.28 -30.69 -3.89
C ASP A 38 20.48 -32.18 -3.56
N ASP A 39 19.71 -33.09 -4.18
CA ASP A 39 20.27 -34.12 -5.06
C ASP A 39 19.23 -35.12 -5.61
N HIS A 40 19.37 -35.34 -6.92
CA HIS A 40 19.01 -36.50 -7.75
C HIS A 40 17.61 -36.69 -8.40
N ASP A 41 17.67 -36.52 -9.73
CA ASP A 41 17.27 -37.46 -10.80
C ASP A 41 15.89 -37.38 -11.49
N THR A 42 15.98 -36.85 -12.72
CA THR A 42 15.42 -37.33 -14.01
C THR A 42 13.93 -37.67 -14.12
N ASN A 43 13.21 -37.06 -15.07
CA ASN A 43 13.00 -37.63 -16.42
C ASN A 43 12.01 -36.79 -17.26
N ASN A 44 12.48 -36.37 -18.44
CA ASN A 44 11.81 -36.39 -19.76
C ASN A 44 10.26 -36.40 -19.87
N HIS A 45 9.64 -35.36 -20.44
CA HIS A 45 8.96 -35.47 -21.76
C HIS A 45 8.41 -34.15 -22.31
N ARG A 46 8.58 -34.06 -23.63
CA ARG A 46 8.12 -33.12 -24.65
C ARG A 46 6.59 -33.01 -24.73
N SER A 47 6.05 -31.79 -24.86
CA SER A 47 5.16 -31.37 -25.98
C SER A 47 4.50 -30.01 -25.75
N GLN A 48 4.25 -29.36 -26.88
CA GLN A 48 3.84 -27.98 -27.13
C GLN A 48 2.34 -27.95 -27.49
N VAL A 49 1.66 -26.84 -27.14
CA VAL A 49 0.40 -26.25 -27.67
C VAL A 49 -0.87 -27.13 -27.82
N ASP A 50 -1.99 -26.71 -27.22
CA ASP A 50 -3.06 -26.01 -27.95
C ASP A 50 -4.16 -25.45 -27.03
N VAL A 51 -4.70 -24.31 -27.49
CA VAL A 51 -5.70 -23.45 -26.85
C VAL A 51 -7.11 -23.97 -27.19
N ILE A 52 -7.97 -24.17 -26.19
CA ILE A 52 -9.43 -24.18 -26.36
C ILE A 52 -10.08 -23.47 -25.17
N PHE A 53 -10.68 -22.31 -25.41
CA PHE A 53 -11.66 -21.67 -24.52
C PHE A 53 -13.02 -22.36 -24.71
N PRO A 54 -13.77 -22.59 -23.62
CA PRO A 54 -15.15 -22.12 -23.66
C PRO A 54 -15.65 -21.56 -22.32
N GLY A 55 -16.51 -20.54 -22.41
CA GLY A 55 -17.56 -20.30 -21.42
C GLY A 55 -17.22 -19.29 -20.33
N GLY A 56 -17.74 -18.07 -20.50
CA GLY A 56 -17.67 -17.03 -19.49
C GLY A 56 -18.53 -17.29 -18.25
N ALA A 57 -18.02 -16.84 -17.12
CA ALA A 57 -18.73 -16.35 -15.93
C ALA A 57 -17.73 -15.48 -15.13
N PRO A 58 -18.20 -14.48 -14.36
CA PRO A 58 -17.39 -13.34 -13.94
C PRO A 58 -16.35 -13.72 -12.89
N ALA A 59 -15.20 -13.04 -12.95
CA ALA A 59 -14.16 -13.11 -11.93
C ALA A 59 -14.77 -12.86 -10.55
N THR A 60 -14.85 -13.91 -9.73
CA THR A 60 -15.17 -13.80 -8.31
C THR A 60 -13.98 -13.16 -7.59
N ASP A 61 -14.36 -12.24 -6.71
CA ASP A 61 -13.60 -11.31 -5.90
C ASP A 61 -12.70 -12.01 -4.86
N GLU A 62 -11.72 -12.80 -5.32
CA GLU A 62 -10.79 -13.51 -4.42
C GLU A 62 -9.38 -13.57 -5.00
N ALA A 63 -8.61 -12.51 -4.74
CA ALA A 63 -7.18 -12.61 -4.39
C ALA A 63 -6.58 -11.20 -4.29
N VAL A 64 -7.07 -10.38 -3.36
CA VAL A 64 -6.15 -9.41 -2.75
C VAL A 64 -5.48 -10.15 -1.61
N THR A 65 -4.33 -10.77 -1.88
CA THR A 65 -3.46 -11.34 -0.86
C THR A 65 -2.85 -10.18 -0.07
N ARG A 66 -3.66 -9.55 0.77
CA ARG A 66 -3.30 -8.44 1.63
C ARG A 66 -2.56 -9.02 2.83
N THR A 67 -1.28 -8.72 3.00
CA THR A 67 -0.72 -8.57 4.36
C THR A 67 -1.34 -7.31 4.97
N CYS A 68 -2.65 -7.39 5.25
CA CYS A 68 -3.40 -6.34 5.92
C CYS A 68 -2.95 -6.34 7.37
N SER A 69 -2.20 -5.32 7.75
CA SER A 69 -1.87 -5.11 9.15
C SER A 69 -3.00 -4.30 9.75
N SER A 70 -3.56 -4.77 10.87
CA SER A 70 -4.55 -4.02 11.64
C SER A 70 -3.89 -3.36 12.84
N VAL A 71 -4.46 -2.23 13.29
CA VAL A 71 -4.03 -1.56 14.52
C VAL A 71 -5.25 -1.19 15.36
N SER A 72 -5.15 -1.39 16.68
CA SER A 72 -6.24 -1.02 17.60
C SER A 72 -6.05 0.41 18.10
N VAL A 73 -7.02 1.29 17.81
CA VAL A 73 -7.04 2.70 18.22
C VAL A 73 -8.44 3.06 18.72
N GLY A 74 -8.53 3.67 19.91
CA GLY A 74 -9.82 4.01 20.52
C GLY A 74 -10.72 2.79 20.77
N GLY A 75 -10.12 1.62 21.03
CA GLY A 75 -10.85 0.36 21.22
C GLY A 75 -11.43 -0.25 19.94
N LYS A 76 -11.05 0.26 18.76
CA LYS A 76 -11.48 -0.27 17.46
C LYS A 76 -10.29 -0.72 16.65
N GLU A 77 -10.44 -1.85 15.97
CA GLU A 77 -9.45 -2.31 15.01
C GLU A 77 -9.65 -1.61 13.67
N LEU A 78 -8.57 -0.98 13.21
CA LEU A 78 -8.51 -0.22 11.98
C LEU A 78 -7.74 -1.00 10.91
N LEU A 79 -8.19 -0.83 9.67
CA LEU A 79 -7.64 -1.42 8.46
C LEU A 79 -7.27 -0.31 7.46
N LEU A 80 -6.19 -0.50 6.72
CA LEU A 80 -5.79 0.39 5.62
C LEU A 80 -6.06 -0.28 4.27
N GLU A 81 -6.96 0.33 3.49
CA GLU A 81 -7.18 0.03 2.09
C GLU A 81 -6.44 1.06 1.24
N THR A 82 -5.68 0.60 0.25
CA THR A 82 -4.92 1.50 -0.63
C THR A 82 -5.26 1.26 -2.09
N TYR A 83 -5.40 2.34 -2.84
CA TYR A 83 -5.45 2.31 -4.29
C TYR A 83 -4.49 3.36 -4.82
N ILE A 84 -3.43 2.90 -5.49
CA ILE A 84 -2.33 3.73 -5.95
C ILE A 84 -2.20 3.53 -7.46
N TRP A 85 -2.18 4.60 -8.22
CA TRP A 85 -2.12 4.49 -9.67
C TRP A 85 -1.39 5.64 -10.33
N ARG A 86 -1.07 5.42 -11.61
CA ARG A 86 -0.60 6.43 -12.56
C ARG A 86 -1.40 6.34 -13.84
N ASP A 87 -1.76 7.50 -14.37
CA ASP A 87 -2.51 7.61 -15.62
C ASP A 87 -1.60 7.82 -16.82
N PHE A 88 -1.91 7.09 -17.89
CA PHE A 88 -1.19 7.08 -19.16
C PHE A 88 -2.10 7.31 -20.39
N MET A 89 -3.39 7.60 -20.18
CA MET A 89 -4.40 7.79 -21.25
C MET A 89 -4.77 9.26 -21.55
N PRO A 90 -5.37 9.53 -22.73
CA PRO A 90 -4.72 9.63 -24.03
C PRO A 90 -3.99 10.99 -24.24
N ILE A 91 -4.24 11.99 -23.40
CA ILE A 91 -3.53 13.28 -23.39
C ILE A 91 -2.64 13.32 -22.15
N CYS A 92 -1.71 12.38 -22.07
CA CYS A 92 -0.69 12.39 -21.03
C CYS A 92 0.58 13.06 -21.56
N PRO A 93 1.31 13.82 -20.71
CA PRO A 93 2.68 14.21 -21.02
C PRO A 93 3.51 12.97 -21.40
N LYS A 94 4.58 13.15 -22.19
CA LYS A 94 5.46 12.06 -22.65
C LYS A 94 5.95 11.13 -21.52
N ASP A 95 5.99 11.64 -20.29
CA ASP A 95 6.46 10.93 -19.09
C ASP A 95 5.31 10.43 -18.16
N GLY A 96 4.05 10.49 -18.62
CA GLY A 96 2.85 10.16 -17.85
C GLY A 96 2.48 11.20 -16.78
N THR A 97 1.37 10.95 -16.08
CA THR A 97 0.95 11.77 -14.93
C THR A 97 1.72 11.39 -13.66
N PRO A 98 1.85 12.33 -12.69
CA PRO A 98 2.31 12.02 -11.33
C PRO A 98 1.46 10.93 -10.66
N MET A 99 2.05 10.21 -9.71
CA MET A 99 1.32 9.20 -8.94
C MET A 99 0.21 9.82 -8.11
N ILE A 100 -0.93 9.12 -8.05
CA ILE A 100 -2.04 9.43 -7.15
C ILE A 100 -2.23 8.24 -6.22
N ALA A 101 -2.49 8.53 -4.95
CA ALA A 101 -2.78 7.54 -3.94
C ALA A 101 -4.08 7.89 -3.21
N ILE A 102 -5.02 6.96 -3.19
CA ILE A 102 -6.19 6.99 -2.32
C ILE A 102 -5.94 5.98 -1.20
N LEU A 103 -5.87 6.49 0.03
CA LEU A 103 -5.74 5.68 1.24
C LEU A 103 -7.04 5.82 2.02
N LYS A 104 -7.66 4.68 2.35
CA LYS A 104 -8.93 4.63 3.05
C LYS A 104 -8.75 3.81 4.33
N ILE A 105 -8.97 4.45 5.47
CA ILE A 105 -8.86 3.80 6.77
C ILE A 105 -10.27 3.50 7.28
N CYS A 106 -10.55 2.22 7.50
CA CYS A 106 -11.87 1.71 7.90
C CYS A 106 -11.75 0.96 9.23
N THR A 107 -12.86 0.78 9.93
CA THR A 107 -12.90 -0.23 11.01
C THR A 107 -13.16 -1.60 10.41
N ILE A 108 -12.54 -2.65 10.94
CA ILE A 108 -12.71 -4.03 10.43
C ILE A 108 -14.18 -4.46 10.45
N ASN A 109 -14.91 -4.07 11.50
CA ASN A 109 -16.31 -4.47 11.69
C ASN A 109 -17.31 -3.54 10.98
N SER A 110 -16.84 -2.65 10.09
CA SER A 110 -17.68 -1.63 9.43
C SER A 110 -18.46 -0.71 10.39
N SER A 111 -18.03 -0.66 11.65
CA SER A 111 -18.57 0.24 12.67
C SER A 111 -18.15 1.69 12.37
N PRO A 112 -18.82 2.69 12.97
CA PRO A 112 -18.41 4.08 12.83
C PRO A 112 -16.93 4.28 13.17
N PHE A 113 -16.22 5.03 12.35
CA PHE A 113 -14.83 5.40 12.58
C PHE A 113 -14.72 6.24 13.88
N PRO A 114 -13.71 6.01 14.72
CA PRO A 114 -13.51 6.80 15.94
C PRO A 114 -13.40 8.30 15.63
N ALA A 115 -14.26 9.13 16.24
CA ALA A 115 -14.29 10.58 15.99
C ALA A 115 -13.00 11.28 16.42
N ASP A 116 -12.31 10.70 17.40
CA ASP A 116 -11.12 11.25 18.03
C ASP A 116 -9.80 10.82 17.36
N VAL A 117 -9.89 10.08 16.26
CA VAL A 117 -8.71 9.62 15.51
C VAL A 117 -8.54 10.44 14.24
N GLN A 118 -7.35 10.99 14.07
CA GLN A 118 -6.95 11.77 12.90
C GLN A 118 -5.75 11.12 12.23
N ALA A 119 -5.59 11.33 10.92
CA ALA A 119 -4.35 11.03 10.23
C ALA A 119 -3.65 12.35 9.90
N ASP A 120 -2.36 12.43 10.21
CA ASP A 120 -1.56 13.65 9.99
C ASP A 120 -0.66 13.51 8.75
N LEU A 121 -0.08 12.32 8.61
CA LEU A 121 0.95 12.02 7.64
C LEU A 121 0.73 10.62 7.09
N ALA A 122 1.07 10.44 5.82
CA ALA A 122 1.23 9.12 5.22
C ALA A 122 2.52 9.08 4.40
N TRP A 123 3.11 7.91 4.28
CA TRP A 123 4.28 7.67 3.44
C TRP A 123 4.00 6.52 2.48
N ILE A 124 4.41 6.69 1.24
CA ILE A 124 4.50 5.61 0.25
C ILE A 124 5.98 5.40 -0.01
N VAL A 125 6.45 4.18 0.21
CA VAL A 125 7.88 3.87 0.22
C VAL A 125 8.21 2.86 -0.87
N TYR A 126 9.25 3.17 -1.61
CA TYR A 126 9.78 2.38 -2.71
C TYR A 126 11.31 2.33 -2.59
N GLY A 127 11.83 1.17 -2.21
CA GLY A 127 13.27 0.99 -1.97
C GLY A 127 13.77 1.89 -0.85
N THR A 128 14.66 2.83 -1.18
CA THR A 128 15.24 3.82 -0.25
C THR A 128 14.55 5.18 -0.30
N GLN A 129 13.53 5.33 -1.15
CA GLN A 129 12.80 6.59 -1.33
C GLN A 129 11.42 6.50 -0.67
N ALA A 130 10.99 7.60 -0.07
CA ALA A 130 9.68 7.74 0.52
C ALA A 130 9.00 9.01 0.00
N TRP A 131 7.75 8.89 -0.42
CA TRP A 131 6.91 10.04 -0.75
C TRP A 131 6.01 10.36 0.45
N ALA A 132 6.22 11.53 1.04
CA ALA A 132 5.41 12.04 2.13
C ALA A 132 4.13 12.72 1.63
N ILE A 133 3.01 12.37 2.24
CA ILE A 133 1.68 12.90 1.97
C ILE A 133 1.19 13.56 3.26
N HIS A 134 1.10 14.90 3.25
CA HIS A 134 0.42 15.63 4.31
C HIS A 134 -1.08 15.46 4.16
N VAL A 135 -1.72 14.97 5.23
CA VAL A 135 -3.15 14.70 5.20
C VAL A 135 -3.91 16.01 5.34
N LEU A 136 -4.45 16.49 4.22
CA LEU A 136 -5.57 17.43 4.25
C LEU A 136 -6.84 16.60 4.43
N GLU A 137 -7.33 16.53 5.67
CA GLU A 137 -8.51 15.75 6.02
C GLU A 137 -9.74 16.21 5.19
N GLU A 138 -10.15 15.40 4.21
CA GLU A 138 -11.40 15.62 3.47
C GLU A 138 -12.55 15.05 4.31
N ARG A 139 -13.11 15.88 5.21
CA ARG A 139 -14.20 15.47 6.10
C ARG A 139 -15.50 15.25 5.29
N PRO A 140 -16.11 14.05 5.35
CA PRO A 140 -17.51 13.92 4.94
C PRO A 140 -18.37 14.85 5.81
N ARG A 141 -19.33 15.56 5.20
CA ARG A 141 -20.21 16.53 5.90
C ARG A 141 -21.22 15.87 6.86
N THR A 142 -21.18 14.56 7.04
CA THR A 142 -22.17 13.76 7.77
C THR A 142 -21.66 13.31 9.13
N CYS A 143 -22.56 13.27 10.11
CA CYS A 143 -22.26 13.00 11.53
C CYS A 143 -21.74 11.58 11.83
N GLU A 144 -21.88 10.64 10.89
CA GLU A 144 -21.40 9.26 11.03
C GLU A 144 -20.28 8.99 10.04
N ARG A 145 -19.05 9.20 10.48
CA ARG A 145 -17.86 8.83 9.70
C ARG A 145 -17.76 7.30 9.70
N THR A 146 -17.79 6.66 8.54
CA THR A 146 -17.52 5.21 8.42
C THR A 146 -16.06 4.91 8.04
N TYR A 147 -15.35 5.89 7.46
CA TYR A 147 -13.93 5.80 7.11
C TYR A 147 -13.25 7.17 7.10
N LEU A 148 -11.91 7.16 7.17
CA LEU A 148 -11.05 8.30 6.87
C LEU A 148 -10.47 8.14 5.47
N ARG A 149 -10.51 9.18 4.63
CA ARG A 149 -9.88 9.19 3.31
C ARG A 149 -8.73 10.18 3.28
N VAL A 150 -7.58 9.71 2.80
CA VAL A 150 -6.41 10.51 2.48
C VAL A 150 -6.17 10.40 0.99
N VAL A 151 -5.94 11.54 0.33
CA VAL A 151 -5.60 11.56 -1.09
C VAL A 151 -4.26 12.26 -1.29
N GLY A 152 -3.24 11.50 -1.66
CA GLY A 152 -1.98 12.03 -2.16
C GLY A 152 -2.07 12.30 -3.65
N ARG A 153 -1.73 13.51 -4.07
CA ARG A 153 -1.62 13.92 -5.48
C ARG A 153 -0.22 14.47 -5.74
N ASP A 154 0.14 14.55 -7.01
CA ASP A 154 1.44 15.08 -7.45
C ASP A 154 2.63 14.25 -6.94
N GLY A 155 2.45 12.93 -6.83
CA GLY A 155 3.48 12.01 -6.35
C GLY A 155 4.60 11.72 -7.36
N PRO A 156 5.64 10.97 -6.94
CA PRO A 156 6.76 10.61 -7.79
C PRO A 156 6.32 9.82 -9.02
N LYS A 157 7.07 9.96 -10.11
CA LYS A 157 6.85 9.20 -11.36
C LYS A 157 7.49 7.81 -11.30
N TRP A 158 7.36 7.11 -10.17
CA TRP A 158 7.78 5.71 -10.11
C TRP A 158 7.00 4.88 -11.14
N GLY A 159 7.60 3.80 -11.64
CA GLY A 159 7.03 2.99 -12.71
C GLY A 159 5.69 2.36 -12.29
N PRO A 160 4.77 2.09 -13.22
CA PRO A 160 3.61 1.24 -12.94
C PRO A 160 4.07 -0.20 -12.67
N ARG A 161 3.18 -1.01 -12.07
CA ARG A 161 3.40 -2.44 -11.80
C ARG A 161 4.58 -2.73 -10.85
N ILE A 162 4.99 -1.73 -10.06
CA ILE A 162 5.91 -1.91 -8.93
C ILE A 162 5.13 -2.14 -7.63
N SER A 163 5.81 -2.71 -6.64
CA SER A 163 5.29 -2.84 -5.28
C SER A 163 5.85 -1.75 -4.38
N VAL A 164 4.98 -1.14 -3.59
CA VAL A 164 5.31 -0.11 -2.60
C VAL A 164 4.74 -0.48 -1.24
N ASP A 165 5.29 0.08 -0.18
CA ASP A 165 4.76 -0.03 1.16
C ASP A 165 4.11 1.29 1.55
N VAL A 166 2.93 1.24 2.17
CA VAL A 166 2.22 2.43 2.64
C VAL A 166 2.14 2.42 4.15
N ILE A 167 2.42 3.55 4.78
CA ILE A 167 2.23 3.73 6.22
C ILE A 167 1.43 4.99 6.43
N VAL A 168 0.37 4.88 7.23
CA VAL A 168 -0.39 6.04 7.72
C VAL A 168 -0.07 6.26 9.19
N GLN A 169 0.28 7.49 9.55
CA GLN A 169 0.37 7.93 10.93
C GLN A 169 -1.03 8.36 11.41
N LEU A 170 -1.52 7.66 12.42
CA LEU A 170 -2.74 8.02 13.13
C LEU A 170 -2.39 8.64 14.48
N ARG A 171 -3.22 9.58 14.92
CA ARG A 171 -3.13 10.21 16.24
C ARG A 171 -4.49 10.17 16.93
N ASP A 172 -4.50 9.83 18.22
CA ASP A 172 -5.70 9.96 19.05
C ASP A 172 -5.79 11.32 19.75
N VAL A 173 -6.91 11.56 20.44
CA VAL A 173 -7.14 12.77 21.26
C VAL A 173 -6.12 12.96 22.39
N GLN A 174 -5.48 11.88 22.86
CA GLN A 174 -4.42 11.95 23.87
C GLN A 174 -3.06 12.31 23.27
N GLY A 175 -2.98 12.49 21.95
CA GLY A 175 -1.75 12.76 21.23
C GLY A 175 -0.89 11.52 20.99
N LYS A 176 -1.38 10.33 21.32
CA LYS A 176 -0.67 9.08 21.07
C LYS A 176 -0.67 8.77 19.58
N THR A 177 0.52 8.45 19.09
CA THR A 177 0.73 8.10 17.68
C THR A 177 0.66 6.59 17.46
N PHE A 178 0.03 6.19 16.37
CA PHE A 178 -0.04 4.81 15.89
C PHE A 178 0.37 4.77 14.42
N LEU A 179 1.06 3.71 14.01
CA LEU A 179 1.41 3.48 12.61
C LEU A 179 0.54 2.34 12.06
N LEU A 180 -0.09 2.60 10.91
CA LEU A 180 -0.91 1.62 10.22
C LEU A 180 -0.29 1.30 8.85
N PRO A 181 0.40 0.16 8.72
CA PRO A 181 1.06 -0.22 7.48
C PRO A 181 0.18 -1.08 6.56
N ALA A 182 0.34 -0.88 5.25
CA ALA A 182 -0.12 -1.77 4.19
C ALA A 182 1.08 -2.10 3.29
N TYR A 183 1.52 -3.35 3.33
CA TYR A 183 2.75 -3.77 2.66
C TYR A 183 2.50 -4.32 1.26
N SER A 184 3.49 -4.15 0.38
CA SER A 184 3.52 -4.75 -0.96
C SER A 184 2.30 -4.40 -1.83
N GLN A 185 1.88 -3.14 -1.78
CA GLN A 185 0.78 -2.60 -2.57
C GLN A 185 1.22 -2.34 -4.00
N THR A 186 0.43 -2.77 -4.97
CA THR A 186 0.76 -2.61 -6.40
C THR A 186 0.39 -1.20 -6.87
N VAL A 187 1.29 -0.56 -7.60
CA VAL A 187 0.99 0.67 -8.35
C VAL A 187 0.32 0.28 -9.67
N HIS A 188 -0.96 0.64 -9.82
CA HIS A 188 -1.73 0.35 -11.02
C HIS A 188 -1.44 1.35 -12.15
N CYS A 189 -1.64 0.92 -13.39
CA CYS A 189 -1.76 1.81 -14.55
C CYS A 189 -3.23 1.85 -14.97
N THR A 190 -3.76 3.04 -15.21
CA THR A 190 -4.98 3.17 -16.02
C THR A 190 -4.54 3.17 -17.48
N GLU A 191 -4.81 2.06 -18.14
CA GLU A 191 -4.50 1.81 -19.56
C GLU A 191 -5.56 2.32 -20.48
#